data_AF-A0A9P1MZ72-F1
#
_entry.id   AF-A0A9P1MZ72-F1
#
_cell.length_a   1.000
_cell.length_b   1.000
_cell.length_c   1.000
_cell.angle_alpha   90.00
_cell.angle_beta   90.00
_cell.angle_gamma   90.00
#
_symmetry.space_group_name_H-M   'P 1'
#
loop_
_entity.id
_entity.type
_entity.pdbx_description
1 polymer ?
#
loop_
_entity_poly.entity_id
_entity_poly.type
_entity_poly.pdbx_seq_one_letter_code
_entity_poly.pdbx_strand_id
1 'polypeptide(L)'
;MYTVCEDYKGSLSYHKEGRKFAENYCEKRLATAQLNNAINSTGWAFLEVEVHSNKIPHWLQGYAAGFAEGKVTRDLIDLHIINTVNGYCDGAKHFCDELGEFMIDNLKWMEAEIKQFPEDEYWQQVNLTLNQLFGLIHGYENTLGAEINYSKLAIHPIFMIQIAGDLEDLAQKFKKPENPHKVYSGPGHCSALVKLLPNNADLLFSHVTWSSYSTMLRINKKYSFKTGDPGQVYSFSSYPASITSTDDFILTSAKLAILETTIANFNEPSMDKITPNTVLTWIRAEVAHRTASSGLQWAEAFGRHNSGTYNNEWVVVDYKKFYRGRSWQPETGLIHVIEQMPGKIVHSDMTEHLYETTYWPGYNQPYFKQIIKASDTDKMVEKYGDWYSYEKTPRALIFKRDHDSVVDMPSLLRLMRSNNYTKDPLSKCDCNPPYSAENAIACRSDLNPQNGTYPFKSLGFRDHGAIDVKATDSKLIQTLQFTAVAGPPYGAVPVFDWRTSLLKEKVPHFGQPDKWTFAPITYKWKKPHKKHE
;
A
#
# COMPACT_ATOMS: atom_id res chain seq x y z
N MET A 1 16.87 16.18 8.30
CA MET A 1 15.62 16.96 8.39
C MET A 1 15.72 18.12 7.42
N TYR A 2 14.68 18.35 6.63
CA TYR A 2 14.58 19.45 5.68
C TYR A 2 13.28 20.23 5.92
N THR A 3 13.34 21.54 5.76
CA THR A 3 12.19 22.44 5.92
C THR A 3 12.02 23.27 4.66
N VAL A 4 10.78 23.35 4.18
CA VAL A 4 10.35 24.21 3.08
C VAL A 4 9.70 25.47 3.67
N CYS A 5 10.06 26.62 3.12
CA CYS A 5 9.65 27.94 3.59
C CYS A 5 9.08 28.77 2.44
N GLU A 6 8.32 29.79 2.81
CA GLU A 6 7.81 30.85 1.94
C GLU A 6 8.24 32.20 2.51
N ASP A 7 8.74 33.10 1.66
CA ASP A 7 9.10 34.47 2.03
C ASP A 7 7.92 35.45 1.87
N TYR A 8 8.13 36.73 2.22
CA TYR A 8 7.08 37.77 2.13
C TYR A 8 6.59 38.06 0.71
N LYS A 9 7.31 37.63 -0.33
CA LYS A 9 6.93 37.74 -1.74
C LYS A 9 6.22 36.48 -2.26
N GLY A 10 6.02 35.48 -1.40
CA GLY A 10 5.48 34.18 -1.81
C GLY A 10 6.51 33.28 -2.51
N SER A 11 7.80 33.64 -2.48
CA SER A 11 8.85 32.82 -3.08
C SER A 11 9.21 31.66 -2.17
N LEU A 12 9.29 30.46 -2.74
CA LEU A 12 9.63 29.26 -2.01
C LEU A 12 11.15 29.14 -1.82
N SER A 13 11.54 28.65 -0.65
CA SER A 13 12.92 28.26 -0.34
C SER A 13 12.93 26.99 0.51
N TYR A 14 14.09 26.36 0.68
CA TYR A 14 14.24 25.22 1.59
C TYR A 14 15.63 25.20 2.22
N HIS A 15 15.75 24.58 3.39
CA HIS A 15 17.03 24.42 4.06
C HIS A 15 17.11 23.10 4.83
N LYS A 16 18.35 22.64 5.04
CA LYS A 16 18.67 21.55 5.96
C LYS A 16 18.81 22.12 7.36
N GLU A 17 18.06 21.58 8.32
CA GLU A 17 18.12 22.06 9.71
C GLU A 17 19.51 21.83 10.33
N GLY A 18 19.95 22.75 11.19
CA GLY A 18 21.28 22.74 11.83
C GLY A 18 22.37 23.55 11.12
N ARG A 19 22.07 24.23 10.01
CA ARG A 19 22.97 25.24 9.41
C ARG A 19 22.61 26.64 9.93
N LYS A 20 23.55 27.28 10.65
CA LYS A 20 23.42 28.64 11.26
C LYS A 20 22.97 29.76 10.30
N PHE A 21 22.99 29.56 8.99
CA PHE A 21 22.73 30.59 7.98
C PHE A 21 21.26 30.69 7.52
N ALA A 22 20.35 29.81 7.95
CA ALA A 22 19.00 29.71 7.38
C ALA A 22 17.85 30.27 8.24
N GLU A 23 18.09 30.61 9.51
CA GLU A 23 17.00 31.08 10.41
C GLU A 23 16.45 32.46 10.00
N ASN A 24 17.25 33.31 9.35
CA ASN A 24 16.84 34.67 8.97
C ASN A 24 16.07 34.79 7.64
N TYR A 25 15.79 33.68 6.93
CA TYR A 25 15.09 33.72 5.62
C TYR A 25 13.77 32.94 5.59
N CYS A 26 13.40 32.28 6.69
CA CYS A 26 12.20 31.46 6.75
C CYS A 26 11.09 32.19 7.52
N GLU A 27 10.44 33.15 6.85
CA GLU A 27 9.30 33.88 7.43
C GLU A 27 8.14 32.94 7.76
N LYS A 28 7.75 32.10 6.78
CA LYS A 28 6.68 31.11 6.94
C LYS A 28 7.19 29.71 6.65
N ARG A 29 7.31 28.90 7.70
CA ARG A 29 7.57 27.46 7.58
C ARG A 29 6.32 26.79 7.00
N LEU A 30 6.47 26.09 5.87
CA LEU A 30 5.38 25.37 5.22
C LEU A 30 5.30 23.93 5.70
N ALA A 31 6.38 23.16 5.45
CA ALA A 31 6.47 21.77 5.84
C ALA A 31 7.89 21.37 6.27
N THR A 32 8.00 20.38 7.13
CA THR A 32 9.27 19.77 7.55
C THR A 32 9.21 18.26 7.39
N ALA A 33 10.28 17.64 6.89
CA ALA A 33 10.42 16.19 6.80
C ALA A 33 11.67 15.70 7.52
N GLN A 34 11.52 14.62 8.29
CA GLN A 34 12.59 13.97 9.04
C GLN A 34 12.61 12.47 8.78
N LEU A 35 13.78 11.97 8.37
CA LEU A 35 14.05 10.55 8.19
C LEU A 35 14.93 10.02 9.34
N ASN A 36 14.53 8.90 9.91
CA ASN A 36 15.37 8.01 10.71
C ASN A 36 15.59 6.72 9.93
N ASN A 37 16.76 6.57 9.32
CA ASN A 37 17.09 5.37 8.56
C ASN A 37 17.63 4.27 9.49
N ALA A 38 16.82 3.25 9.76
CA ALA A 38 17.16 2.09 10.59
C ALA A 38 17.03 0.77 9.82
N ILE A 39 17.17 0.79 8.48
CA ILE A 39 16.97 -0.37 7.62
C ILE A 39 17.93 -1.51 8.01
N ASN A 40 19.19 -1.21 8.29
CA ASN A 40 20.18 -2.24 8.64
C ASN A 40 19.90 -2.95 9.98
N SER A 41 19.22 -2.29 10.92
CA SER A 41 18.94 -2.86 12.25
C SER A 41 17.51 -3.38 12.41
N THR A 42 16.56 -2.87 11.63
CA THR A 42 15.13 -3.16 11.80
C THR A 42 14.42 -3.58 10.50
N GLY A 43 15.07 -3.40 9.36
CA GLY A 43 14.48 -3.53 8.02
C GLY A 43 13.56 -2.36 7.62
N TRP A 44 13.42 -1.33 8.47
CA TRP A 44 12.59 -0.16 8.21
C TRP A 44 13.37 1.14 8.36
N ALA A 45 13.07 2.12 7.52
CA ALA A 45 13.26 3.53 7.85
C ALA A 45 11.94 4.13 8.39
N PHE A 46 12.03 5.27 9.07
CA PHE A 46 10.88 5.98 9.62
C PHE A 46 10.91 7.43 9.15
N LEU A 47 9.83 7.88 8.51
CA LEU A 47 9.69 9.23 7.97
C LEU A 47 8.52 9.94 8.64
N GLU A 48 8.78 11.15 9.13
CA GLU A 48 7.76 12.05 9.67
C GLU A 48 7.74 13.33 8.82
N VAL A 49 6.58 13.65 8.25
CA VAL A 49 6.34 14.90 7.51
C VAL A 49 5.25 15.69 8.20
N GLU A 50 5.52 16.94 8.51
CA GLU A 50 4.62 17.84 9.23
C GLU A 50 4.41 19.13 8.45
N VAL A 51 3.14 19.50 8.23
CA VAL A 51 2.73 20.81 7.74
C VAL A 51 2.44 21.72 8.95
N HIS A 52 2.91 22.96 8.90
CA HIS A 52 2.97 23.83 10.09
C HIS A 52 1.72 24.68 10.35
N SER A 53 0.83 24.84 9.37
CA SER A 53 -0.32 25.74 9.49
C SER A 53 -1.49 25.34 8.60
N ASN A 54 -2.71 25.45 9.15
CA ASN A 54 -3.96 25.28 8.40
C ASN A 54 -4.31 26.47 7.50
N LYS A 55 -3.56 27.57 7.61
CA LYS A 55 -3.69 28.73 6.71
C LYS A 55 -2.99 28.51 5.36
N ILE A 56 -2.28 27.39 5.21
CA ILE A 56 -1.61 27.03 3.94
C ILE A 56 -2.66 26.36 3.04
N PRO A 57 -2.85 26.81 1.80
CA PRO A 57 -3.77 26.17 0.85
C PRO A 57 -3.43 24.69 0.63
N HIS A 58 -4.44 23.84 0.43
CA HIS A 58 -4.31 22.39 0.25
C HIS A 58 -3.18 21.99 -0.73
N TRP A 59 -3.19 22.57 -1.94
CA TRP A 59 -2.17 22.26 -2.97
C TRP A 59 -0.74 22.56 -2.48
N LEU A 60 -0.54 23.67 -1.75
CA LEU A 60 0.77 24.07 -1.24
C LEU A 60 1.20 23.22 -0.04
N GLN A 61 0.24 22.74 0.77
CA GLN A 61 0.52 21.74 1.81
C GLN A 61 1.08 20.46 1.17
N GLY A 62 0.40 19.95 0.13
CA GLY A 62 0.86 18.79 -0.64
C GLY A 62 2.26 19.03 -1.22
N TYR A 63 2.43 20.11 -1.98
CA TYR A 63 3.70 20.45 -2.62
C TYR A 63 4.87 20.56 -1.63
N ALA A 64 4.71 21.31 -0.55
CA ALA A 64 5.77 21.48 0.45
C ALA A 64 6.11 20.18 1.18
N ALA A 65 5.10 19.36 1.51
CA ALA A 65 5.28 18.05 2.14
C ALA A 65 6.07 17.10 1.23
N GLY A 66 5.65 16.99 -0.04
CA GLY A 66 6.33 16.18 -1.04
C GLY A 66 7.77 16.63 -1.25
N PHE A 67 8.02 17.93 -1.40
CA PHE A 67 9.37 18.45 -1.60
C PHE A 67 10.30 18.15 -0.43
N ALA A 68 9.82 18.35 0.81
CA ALA A 68 10.59 18.05 2.00
C ALA A 68 10.94 16.54 2.08
N GLU A 69 9.99 15.67 1.74
CA GLU A 69 10.22 14.23 1.65
C GLU A 69 11.27 13.88 0.59
N GLY A 70 11.07 14.32 -0.65
CA GLY A 70 11.97 14.02 -1.76
C GLY A 70 13.41 14.45 -1.48
N LYS A 71 13.58 15.55 -0.74
CA LYS A 71 14.88 16.01 -0.24
C LYS A 71 15.49 15.09 0.79
N VAL A 72 14.74 14.68 1.81
CA VAL A 72 15.28 13.92 2.95
C VAL A 72 15.47 12.44 2.62
N THR A 73 14.75 11.91 1.63
CA THR A 73 14.81 10.49 1.23
C THR A 73 15.54 10.25 -0.10
N ARG A 74 16.18 11.27 -0.69
CA ARG A 74 16.79 11.19 -2.04
C ARG A 74 17.62 9.92 -2.27
N ASP A 75 18.56 9.61 -1.38
CA ASP A 75 19.44 8.44 -1.55
C ASP A 75 18.66 7.11 -1.53
N LEU A 76 17.60 7.02 -0.72
CA LEU A 76 16.73 5.84 -0.71
C LEU A 76 15.86 5.76 -1.98
N ILE A 77 15.46 6.91 -2.53
CA ILE A 77 14.74 6.97 -3.81
C ILE A 77 15.61 6.45 -4.94
N ASP A 78 16.88 6.88 -5.02
CA ASP A 78 17.84 6.40 -6.03
C ASP A 78 17.93 4.88 -6.01
N LEU A 79 18.15 4.31 -4.81
CA LEU A 79 18.28 2.86 -4.63
C LEU A 79 16.99 2.12 -4.98
N HIS A 80 15.83 2.65 -4.59
CA HIS A 80 14.55 2.01 -4.87
C HIS A 80 14.20 2.05 -6.35
N ILE A 81 14.45 3.17 -7.05
CA ILE A 81 14.26 3.29 -8.50
C ILE A 81 15.07 2.23 -9.26
N ILE A 82 16.35 2.07 -8.88
CA ILE A 82 17.24 1.07 -9.50
C ILE A 82 16.72 -0.34 -9.23
N ASN A 83 16.14 -0.58 -8.06
CA ASN A 83 15.64 -1.89 -7.69
C ASN A 83 14.36 -2.29 -8.43
N THR A 84 13.44 -1.35 -8.66
CA THR A 84 12.06 -1.69 -9.04
C THR A 84 11.68 -1.31 -10.47
N VAL A 85 11.89 -0.05 -10.87
CA VAL A 85 11.34 0.49 -12.12
C VAL A 85 12.36 0.57 -13.25
N ASN A 86 13.66 0.43 -12.94
CA ASN A 86 14.67 0.45 -13.99
C ASN A 86 14.48 -0.72 -14.97
N GLY A 87 14.46 -0.39 -16.26
CA GLY A 87 14.18 -1.36 -17.33
C GLY A 87 12.74 -1.90 -17.34
N TYR A 88 11.76 -1.20 -16.75
CA TYR A 88 10.35 -1.65 -16.76
C TYR A 88 9.77 -1.77 -18.19
N CYS A 89 10.22 -0.89 -19.09
CA CYS A 89 9.83 -0.83 -20.51
C CYS A 89 10.73 -1.66 -21.44
N ASP A 90 11.72 -2.40 -20.92
CA ASP A 90 12.64 -3.19 -21.73
C ASP A 90 11.89 -4.29 -22.49
N GLY A 91 11.92 -4.22 -23.83
CA GLY A 91 11.18 -5.13 -24.69
C GLY A 91 9.67 -4.85 -24.76
N ALA A 92 9.19 -3.77 -24.14
CA ALA A 92 7.76 -3.42 -24.02
C ALA A 92 7.46 -1.99 -24.48
N LYS A 93 8.17 -1.50 -25.53
CA LYS A 93 8.07 -0.11 -25.98
C LYS A 93 6.64 0.32 -26.33
N HIS A 94 5.93 -0.46 -27.16
CA HIS A 94 4.55 -0.15 -27.57
C HIS A 94 3.63 0.03 -26.36
N PHE A 95 3.69 -0.92 -25.41
CA PHE A 95 2.95 -0.83 -24.16
C PHE A 95 3.26 0.47 -23.38
N CYS A 96 4.53 0.85 -23.29
CA CYS A 96 4.93 2.07 -22.58
C CYS A 96 4.55 3.37 -23.31
N ASP A 97 4.50 3.36 -24.64
CA ASP A 97 4.01 4.49 -25.43
C ASP A 97 2.51 4.69 -25.17
N GLU A 98 1.69 3.62 -25.25
CA GLU A 98 0.25 3.68 -24.94
C GLU A 98 -0.04 4.06 -23.48
N LEU A 99 0.72 3.51 -22.53
CA LEU A 99 0.64 3.88 -21.12
C LEU A 99 0.95 5.37 -20.93
N GLY A 100 1.99 5.87 -21.60
CA GLY A 100 2.39 7.27 -21.53
C GLY A 100 1.28 8.21 -22.03
N GLU A 101 0.67 7.89 -23.18
CA GLU A 101 -0.46 8.64 -23.74
C GLU A 101 -1.66 8.64 -22.77
N PHE A 102 -2.04 7.46 -22.26
CA PHE A 102 -3.13 7.35 -21.29
C PHE A 102 -2.88 8.20 -20.04
N MET A 103 -1.65 8.20 -19.51
CA MET A 103 -1.31 8.97 -18.31
C MET A 103 -1.33 10.46 -18.56
N ILE A 104 -0.87 10.92 -19.72
CA ILE A 104 -0.92 12.34 -20.11
C ILE A 104 -2.38 12.79 -20.18
N ASP A 105 -3.25 12.03 -20.83
CA ASP A 105 -4.66 12.38 -20.97
C ASP A 105 -5.39 12.33 -19.62
N ASN A 106 -5.05 11.38 -18.76
CA ASN A 106 -5.57 11.29 -17.39
C ASN A 106 -5.21 12.52 -16.55
N LEU A 107 -3.94 12.92 -16.56
CA LEU A 107 -3.45 14.10 -15.83
C LEU A 107 -4.11 15.39 -16.34
N LYS A 108 -4.25 15.55 -17.67
CA LYS A 108 -4.94 16.70 -18.27
C LYS A 108 -6.42 16.74 -17.89
N TRP A 109 -7.09 15.59 -17.88
CA TRP A 109 -8.49 15.53 -17.47
C TRP A 109 -8.66 15.92 -16.00
N MET A 110 -7.85 15.37 -15.09
CA MET A 110 -7.89 15.77 -13.67
C MET A 110 -7.59 17.26 -13.48
N GLU A 111 -6.63 17.82 -14.22
CA GLU A 111 -6.35 19.26 -14.18
C GLU A 111 -7.55 20.10 -14.63
N ALA A 112 -8.26 19.68 -15.68
CA ALA A 112 -9.46 20.36 -16.16
C ALA A 112 -10.59 20.33 -15.11
N GLU A 113 -10.83 19.18 -14.49
CA GLU A 113 -11.82 19.03 -13.42
C GLU A 113 -11.49 19.89 -12.20
N ILE A 114 -10.22 19.91 -11.76
CA ILE A 114 -9.76 20.77 -10.65
C ILE A 114 -10.03 22.25 -10.95
N LYS A 115 -9.77 22.70 -12.18
CA LYS A 115 -10.02 24.09 -12.61
C LYS A 115 -11.51 24.41 -12.69
N GLN A 116 -12.32 23.44 -13.11
CA GLN A 116 -13.77 23.61 -13.25
C GLN A 116 -14.48 23.60 -11.89
N PHE A 117 -13.99 22.82 -10.92
CA PHE A 117 -14.62 22.61 -9.63
C PHE A 117 -13.67 22.94 -8.44
N PRO A 118 -13.14 24.17 -8.35
CA PRO A 118 -12.13 24.53 -7.34
C PRO A 118 -12.64 24.51 -5.90
N GLU A 119 -13.96 24.62 -5.70
CA GLU A 119 -14.62 24.58 -4.39
C GLU A 119 -15.13 23.18 -4.00
N ASP A 120 -15.08 22.18 -4.90
CA ASP A 120 -15.43 20.80 -4.55
C ASP A 120 -14.31 20.20 -3.69
N GLU A 121 -14.65 19.81 -2.45
CA GLU A 121 -13.71 19.26 -1.48
C GLU A 121 -12.94 18.04 -2.01
N TYR A 122 -13.56 17.20 -2.85
CA TYR A 122 -12.88 16.06 -3.47
C TYR A 122 -11.79 16.52 -4.44
N TRP A 123 -12.10 17.50 -5.30
CA TRP A 123 -11.12 18.03 -6.25
C TRP A 123 -10.01 18.84 -5.57
N GLN A 124 -10.28 19.49 -4.44
CA GLN A 124 -9.24 20.09 -3.59
C GLN A 124 -8.26 19.02 -3.07
N GLN A 125 -8.76 17.84 -2.68
CA GLN A 125 -7.94 16.74 -2.19
C GLN A 125 -7.18 16.03 -3.32
N VAL A 126 -7.77 15.88 -4.51
CA VAL A 126 -7.05 15.41 -5.70
C VAL A 126 -5.91 16.37 -6.03
N ASN A 127 -6.17 17.68 -6.00
CA ASN A 127 -5.17 18.71 -6.26
C ASN A 127 -4.02 18.68 -5.21
N LEU A 128 -4.33 18.44 -3.93
CA LEU A 128 -3.33 18.21 -2.89
C LEU A 128 -2.43 17.01 -3.22
N THR A 129 -3.04 15.85 -3.54
CA THR A 129 -2.30 14.61 -3.84
C THR A 129 -1.36 14.78 -5.05
N LEU A 130 -1.85 15.37 -6.14
CA LEU A 130 -1.03 15.62 -7.33
C LEU A 130 0.13 16.57 -7.03
N ASN A 131 -0.12 17.64 -6.27
CA ASN A 131 0.94 18.56 -5.88
C ASN A 131 1.95 17.93 -4.93
N GLN A 132 1.55 16.96 -4.09
CA GLN A 132 2.49 16.19 -3.27
C GLN A 132 3.44 15.35 -4.12
N LEU A 133 2.94 14.71 -5.17
CA LEU A 133 3.79 14.02 -6.15
C LEU A 133 4.75 14.99 -6.85
N PHE A 134 4.25 16.15 -7.30
CA PHE A 134 5.08 17.18 -7.94
C PHE A 134 6.19 17.67 -7.02
N GLY A 135 5.83 17.97 -5.76
CA GLY A 135 6.76 18.33 -4.72
C GLY A 135 7.82 17.25 -4.53
N LEU A 136 7.42 15.98 -4.42
CA LEU A 136 8.33 14.85 -4.26
C LEU A 136 9.37 14.77 -5.38
N ILE A 137 8.93 14.88 -6.64
CA ILE A 137 9.82 14.87 -7.80
C ILE A 137 10.79 16.05 -7.74
N HIS A 138 10.30 17.27 -7.53
CA HIS A 138 11.17 18.45 -7.44
C HIS A 138 12.13 18.40 -6.24
N GLY A 139 11.70 17.79 -5.13
CA GLY A 139 12.51 17.54 -3.96
C GLY A 139 13.67 16.58 -4.26
N TYR A 140 13.36 15.49 -4.96
CA TYR A 140 14.35 14.52 -5.44
C TYR A 140 15.34 15.15 -6.43
N GLU A 141 14.84 15.84 -7.46
CA GLU A 141 15.64 16.42 -8.56
C GLU A 141 16.35 17.72 -8.20
N ASN A 142 15.96 18.37 -7.10
CA ASN A 142 16.47 19.69 -6.70
C ASN A 142 16.02 20.87 -7.57
N THR A 143 14.76 20.85 -7.99
CA THR A 143 14.16 21.78 -8.95
C THR A 143 12.95 22.51 -8.33
N LEU A 144 13.14 23.15 -7.17
CA LEU A 144 12.05 23.82 -6.44
C LEU A 144 11.28 24.81 -7.32
N GLY A 145 9.98 24.58 -7.47
CA GLY A 145 9.04 25.46 -8.16
C GLY A 145 9.11 25.31 -9.68
N ALA A 146 9.75 24.28 -10.20
CA ALA A 146 9.79 24.01 -11.63
C ALA A 146 8.39 23.78 -12.21
N GLU A 147 8.24 24.07 -13.50
CA GLU A 147 6.99 23.83 -14.22
C GLU A 147 6.78 22.33 -14.45
N ILE A 148 5.53 21.89 -14.34
CA ILE A 148 5.15 20.50 -14.58
C ILE A 148 4.98 20.27 -16.08
N ASN A 149 5.70 19.28 -16.59
CA ASN A 149 5.54 18.79 -17.95
C ASN A 149 4.99 17.37 -17.91
N TYR A 150 3.73 17.19 -18.31
CA TYR A 150 3.07 15.87 -18.22
C TYR A 150 3.74 14.79 -19.08
N SER A 151 4.33 15.14 -20.21
CA SER A 151 5.06 14.17 -21.03
C SER A 151 6.30 13.64 -20.33
N LYS A 152 7.01 14.49 -19.57
CA LYS A 152 8.13 14.06 -18.72
C LYS A 152 7.64 13.29 -17.50
N LEU A 153 6.53 13.73 -16.89
CA LEU A 153 5.96 13.10 -15.70
C LEU A 153 5.47 11.68 -15.98
N ALA A 154 4.77 11.47 -17.10
CA ALA A 154 4.17 10.18 -17.47
C ALA A 154 5.19 9.04 -17.56
N ILE A 155 6.45 9.36 -17.86
CA ILE A 155 7.56 8.40 -17.93
C ILE A 155 8.51 8.51 -16.73
N HIS A 156 8.22 9.38 -15.76
CA HIS A 156 9.11 9.62 -14.63
C HIS A 156 9.10 8.41 -13.68
N PRO A 157 10.27 7.89 -13.24
CA PRO A 157 10.36 6.72 -12.36
C PRO A 157 9.53 6.82 -11.08
N ILE A 158 9.54 7.99 -10.43
CA ILE A 158 8.70 8.25 -9.23
C ILE A 158 7.21 8.17 -9.56
N PHE A 159 6.78 8.61 -10.74
CA PHE A 159 5.37 8.50 -11.11
C PHE A 159 4.98 7.03 -11.33
N MET A 160 5.82 6.25 -12.02
CA MET A 160 5.63 4.80 -12.19
C MET A 160 5.53 4.06 -10.84
N ILE A 161 6.27 4.51 -9.81
CA ILE A 161 6.17 3.96 -8.45
C ILE A 161 4.82 4.26 -7.80
N GLN A 162 4.21 5.42 -8.06
CA GLN A 162 2.87 5.73 -7.51
C GLN A 162 1.79 4.81 -8.06
N ILE A 163 1.89 4.53 -9.36
CA ILE A 163 0.92 3.72 -10.09
C ILE A 163 1.28 2.23 -10.07
N ALA A 164 2.17 1.77 -9.19
CA ALA A 164 2.67 0.40 -9.20
C ALA A 164 1.55 -0.66 -9.14
N GLY A 165 0.53 -0.46 -8.31
CA GLY A 165 -0.64 -1.34 -8.29
C GLY A 165 -1.60 -1.11 -9.46
N ASP A 166 -1.80 0.14 -9.90
CA ASP A 166 -2.61 0.44 -11.10
C ASP A 166 -2.01 -0.19 -12.37
N LEU A 167 -0.68 -0.34 -12.41
CA LEU A 167 0.06 -0.97 -13.50
C LEU A 167 -0.27 -2.46 -13.67
N GLU A 168 -0.81 -3.14 -12.66
CA GLU A 168 -1.21 -4.55 -12.80
C GLU A 168 -2.37 -4.72 -13.78
N ASP A 169 -3.40 -3.88 -13.67
CA ASP A 169 -4.54 -3.88 -14.60
C ASP A 169 -4.19 -3.19 -15.92
N LEU A 170 -3.41 -2.10 -15.89
CA LEU A 170 -3.00 -1.40 -17.11
C LEU A 170 -2.05 -2.25 -17.97
N ALA A 171 -1.20 -3.08 -17.36
CA ALA A 171 -0.39 -4.07 -18.09
C ALA A 171 -1.26 -5.07 -18.86
N GLN A 172 -2.41 -5.47 -18.31
CA GLN A 172 -3.36 -6.33 -19.02
C GLN A 172 -4.08 -5.57 -20.13
N LYS A 173 -4.59 -4.37 -19.83
CA LYS A 173 -5.29 -3.51 -20.80
C LYS A 173 -4.46 -3.27 -22.06
N PHE A 174 -3.21 -2.85 -21.87
CA PHE A 174 -2.27 -2.54 -22.96
C PHE A 174 -1.40 -3.74 -23.36
N LYS A 175 -1.76 -4.94 -22.91
CA LYS A 175 -1.14 -6.22 -23.32
C LYS A 175 0.38 -6.21 -23.24
N LYS A 176 0.92 -5.78 -22.10
CA LYS A 176 2.36 -5.75 -21.84
C LYS A 176 2.97 -7.13 -22.12
N PRO A 177 3.98 -7.23 -23.00
CA PRO A 177 4.62 -8.52 -23.27
C PRO A 177 5.40 -9.01 -22.05
N GLU A 178 5.43 -10.33 -21.86
CA GLU A 178 6.34 -10.94 -20.89
C GLU A 178 7.79 -10.74 -21.34
N ASN A 179 8.68 -10.39 -20.40
CA ASN A 179 10.11 -10.31 -20.68
C ASN A 179 10.78 -11.64 -20.27
N PRO A 180 11.25 -12.46 -21.24
CA PRO A 180 11.81 -13.78 -20.94
C PRO A 180 13.14 -13.74 -20.19
N HIS A 181 13.80 -12.57 -20.13
CA HIS A 181 15.05 -12.38 -19.42
C HIS A 181 14.86 -12.00 -17.94
N LYS A 182 13.64 -11.62 -17.55
CA LYS A 182 13.32 -11.29 -16.15
C LYS A 182 12.68 -12.48 -15.45
N VAL A 183 13.01 -12.66 -14.18
CA VAL A 183 12.30 -13.64 -13.33
C VAL A 183 10.87 -13.14 -13.18
N TYR A 184 9.91 -14.04 -13.39
CA TYR A 184 8.51 -13.72 -13.20
C TYR A 184 8.26 -13.36 -11.73
N SER A 185 7.88 -12.11 -11.46
CA SER A 185 7.40 -11.66 -10.16
C SER A 185 5.91 -11.98 -9.97
N GLY A 186 5.13 -11.96 -11.05
CA GLY A 186 3.67 -12.06 -11.03
C GLY A 186 3.00 -10.82 -10.43
N PRO A 187 1.65 -10.80 -10.37
CA PRO A 187 0.90 -9.74 -9.70
C PRO A 187 1.18 -9.76 -8.18
N GLY A 188 1.07 -8.60 -7.56
CA GLY A 188 1.11 -8.46 -6.10
C GLY A 188 -0.06 -9.20 -5.46
N HIS A 189 0.20 -9.76 -4.28
CA HIS A 189 -0.79 -10.46 -3.48
C HIS A 189 -0.67 -10.02 -2.03
N CYS A 190 -1.67 -10.29 -1.22
CA CYS A 190 -1.72 -9.80 0.16
C CYS A 190 -2.48 -10.79 1.04
N SER A 191 -2.24 -10.74 2.34
CA SER A 191 -3.08 -11.45 3.32
C SER A 191 -3.43 -10.52 4.47
N ALA A 192 -4.70 -10.52 4.87
CA ALA A 192 -5.22 -9.63 5.88
C ALA A 192 -6.05 -10.40 6.92
N LEU A 193 -6.09 -9.88 8.13
CA LEU A 193 -6.93 -10.40 9.21
C LEU A 193 -7.39 -9.28 10.13
N VAL A 194 -8.70 -9.15 10.28
CA VAL A 194 -9.35 -8.48 11.40
C VAL A 194 -9.80 -9.56 12.38
N LYS A 195 -9.34 -9.53 13.63
CA LYS A 195 -9.66 -10.55 14.64
C LYS A 195 -10.24 -9.90 15.90
N LEU A 196 -11.47 -10.25 16.22
CA LEU A 196 -12.11 -9.91 17.49
C LEU A 196 -11.66 -10.92 18.56
N LEU A 197 -11.07 -10.42 19.64
CA LEU A 197 -10.66 -11.28 20.76
C LEU A 197 -11.84 -11.63 21.68
N PRO A 198 -11.77 -12.77 22.39
CA PRO A 198 -12.81 -13.17 23.35
C PRO A 198 -13.16 -12.05 24.33
N ASN A 199 -14.45 -11.96 24.69
CA ASN A 199 -14.99 -10.94 25.60
C ASN A 199 -14.72 -9.49 25.16
N ASN A 200 -14.56 -9.25 23.85
CA ASN A 200 -14.20 -7.94 23.29
C ASN A 200 -12.92 -7.37 23.91
N ALA A 201 -11.99 -8.23 24.32
CA ALA A 201 -10.78 -7.82 25.04
C ALA A 201 -9.87 -6.91 24.20
N ASP A 202 -9.90 -7.10 22.88
CA ASP A 202 -9.29 -6.24 21.88
C ASP A 202 -9.88 -6.54 20.48
N LEU A 203 -9.57 -5.65 19.53
CA LEU A 203 -9.78 -5.86 18.10
C LEU A 203 -8.42 -5.73 17.44
N LEU A 204 -7.95 -6.81 16.83
CA LEU A 204 -6.64 -6.87 16.17
C LEU A 204 -6.83 -6.68 14.66
N PHE A 205 -5.89 -5.97 14.03
CA PHE A 205 -5.95 -5.62 12.62
C PHE A 205 -4.57 -5.79 11.99
N SER A 206 -4.43 -6.70 11.03
CA SER A 206 -3.13 -7.05 10.46
C SER A 206 -3.15 -7.25 8.96
N HIS A 207 -2.03 -6.93 8.33
CA HIS A 207 -1.81 -7.03 6.90
C HIS A 207 -0.39 -7.56 6.60
N VAL A 208 -0.26 -8.37 5.56
CA VAL A 208 0.96 -9.02 5.07
C VAL A 208 1.04 -8.75 3.57
N THR A 209 2.01 -7.94 3.16
CA THR A 209 2.21 -7.64 1.74
C THR A 209 3.02 -8.74 1.08
N TRP A 210 2.58 -9.21 -0.08
CA TRP A 210 3.36 -10.07 -0.97
C TRP A 210 3.77 -9.28 -2.22
N SER A 211 5.07 -9.26 -2.49
CA SER A 211 5.63 -8.51 -3.61
C SER A 211 6.96 -9.12 -4.04
N SER A 212 7.57 -8.54 -5.07
CA SER A 212 8.97 -8.79 -5.44
C SER A 212 9.89 -8.42 -4.29
N TYR A 213 10.93 -9.23 -4.08
CA TYR A 213 11.94 -8.97 -3.05
C TYR A 213 12.79 -7.74 -3.35
N SER A 214 12.81 -7.25 -4.60
CA SER A 214 13.46 -5.98 -4.96
C SER A 214 12.84 -4.75 -4.25
N THR A 215 11.58 -4.86 -3.83
CA THR A 215 10.83 -3.78 -3.18
C THR A 215 11.15 -3.61 -1.69
N MET A 216 11.93 -4.50 -1.07
CA MET A 216 12.15 -4.53 0.39
C MET A 216 12.99 -3.36 0.97
N LEU A 217 13.20 -2.27 0.24
CA LEU A 217 13.54 -0.99 0.86
C LEU A 217 12.27 -0.36 1.40
N ARG A 218 12.11 -0.35 2.73
CA ARG A 218 10.84 0.01 3.37
C ARG A 218 10.93 1.27 4.22
N ILE A 219 9.88 2.08 4.20
CA ILE A 219 9.73 3.27 5.03
C ILE A 219 8.35 3.26 5.69
N ASN A 220 8.29 3.29 7.02
CA ASN A 220 7.07 3.62 7.73
C ASN A 220 6.94 5.15 7.78
N LYS A 221 5.82 5.66 7.26
CA LYS A 221 5.60 7.09 7.09
C LYS A 221 4.51 7.58 8.02
N LYS A 222 4.62 8.84 8.43
CA LYS A 222 3.55 9.59 9.06
C LYS A 222 3.48 10.97 8.43
N TYR A 223 2.33 11.28 7.85
CA TYR A 223 2.00 12.60 7.34
C TYR A 223 1.08 13.32 8.32
N SER A 224 1.41 14.57 8.63
CA SER A 224 0.63 15.43 9.51
C SER A 224 0.24 16.69 8.76
N PHE A 225 -0.75 16.57 7.87
CA PHE A 225 -1.33 17.72 7.18
C PHE A 225 -2.19 18.58 8.13
N LYS A 226 -2.58 19.76 7.65
CA LYS A 226 -3.42 20.73 8.34
C LYS A 226 -4.60 21.13 7.46
N THR A 227 -5.20 20.17 6.77
CA THR A 227 -6.32 20.40 5.85
C THR A 227 -7.63 20.72 6.58
N GLY A 228 -7.75 20.30 7.85
CA GLY A 228 -9.01 20.36 8.59
C GLY A 228 -9.84 19.08 8.49
N ASP A 229 -9.47 18.15 7.61
CA ASP A 229 -10.19 16.90 7.42
C ASP A 229 -10.05 15.93 8.63
N PRO A 230 -11.01 15.01 8.83
CA PRO A 230 -10.97 14.03 9.92
C PRO A 230 -9.69 13.18 9.96
N GLY A 231 -9.23 12.72 8.79
CA GLY A 231 -8.08 11.85 8.60
C GLY A 231 -6.78 12.58 8.21
N GLN A 232 -6.71 13.91 8.36
CA GLN A 232 -5.57 14.73 7.91
C GLN A 232 -4.19 14.33 8.48
N VAL A 233 -4.15 13.56 9.57
CA VAL A 233 -2.91 12.95 10.09
C VAL A 233 -3.03 11.45 9.97
N TYR A 234 -2.09 10.80 9.29
CA TYR A 234 -2.12 9.35 9.10
C TYR A 234 -0.72 8.76 9.04
N SER A 235 -0.61 7.49 9.39
CA SER A 235 0.62 6.71 9.34
C SER A 235 0.41 5.40 8.61
N PHE A 236 1.42 4.94 7.89
CA PHE A 236 1.30 3.79 7.01
C PHE A 236 2.65 3.16 6.69
N SER A 237 2.65 1.90 6.28
CA SER A 237 3.85 1.25 5.69
C SER A 237 3.96 1.61 4.21
N SER A 238 5.17 1.88 3.74
CA SER A 238 5.42 2.42 2.40
C SER A 238 6.85 2.13 1.93
N TYR A 239 7.25 2.78 0.85
CA TYR A 239 8.48 2.64 0.11
C TYR A 239 9.14 4.01 -0.11
N PRO A 240 10.45 4.07 -0.38
CA PRO A 240 11.05 5.27 -0.95
C PRO A 240 10.32 5.67 -2.24
N ALA A 241 10.16 6.97 -2.46
CA ALA A 241 9.43 7.56 -3.58
C ALA A 241 7.92 7.32 -3.63
N SER A 242 7.31 6.38 -2.90
CA SER A 242 5.84 6.24 -2.90
C SER A 242 5.20 7.19 -1.88
N ILE A 243 4.32 8.11 -2.27
CA ILE A 243 3.54 8.92 -1.30
C ILE A 243 2.30 8.19 -0.77
N THR A 244 2.08 6.96 -1.25
CA THR A 244 1.00 6.07 -0.80
C THR A 244 1.58 4.87 -0.05
N SER A 245 0.71 4.01 0.48
CA SER A 245 1.17 2.78 1.13
C SER A 245 1.65 1.76 0.11
N THR A 246 0.87 1.51 -0.95
CA THR A 246 1.12 0.48 -1.97
C THR A 246 1.15 -0.95 -1.39
N ASP A 247 0.89 -1.10 -0.09
CA ASP A 247 0.83 -2.37 0.60
C ASP A 247 -0.57 -2.99 0.50
N ASP A 248 -1.68 -2.37 0.93
CA ASP A 248 -1.84 -1.14 1.73
C ASP A 248 -2.12 -1.40 3.23
N PHE A 249 -1.56 -0.56 4.13
CA PHE A 249 -1.90 -0.52 5.57
C PHE A 249 -1.79 0.91 6.14
N ILE A 250 -2.93 1.52 6.50
CA ILE A 250 -3.04 2.92 6.90
C ILE A 250 -3.82 3.07 8.22
N LEU A 251 -3.34 3.94 9.10
CA LEU A 251 -4.03 4.38 10.32
C LEU A 251 -4.24 5.89 10.28
N THR A 252 -5.47 6.36 10.48
CA THR A 252 -5.81 7.80 10.36
C THR A 252 -6.19 8.46 11.69
N SER A 253 -6.10 9.78 11.77
CA SER A 253 -6.49 10.57 12.94
C SER A 253 -7.97 10.44 13.29
N ALA A 254 -8.80 10.07 12.31
CA ALA A 254 -10.21 9.71 12.50
C ALA A 254 -10.40 8.35 13.19
N LYS A 255 -9.31 7.68 13.59
CA LYS A 255 -9.28 6.32 14.18
C LYS A 255 -9.82 5.25 13.24
N LEU A 256 -9.61 5.44 11.94
CA LEU A 256 -9.83 4.40 10.94
C LEU A 256 -8.53 3.62 10.75
N ALA A 257 -8.62 2.28 10.81
CA ALA A 257 -7.59 1.40 10.30
C ALA A 257 -8.05 0.83 8.96
N ILE A 258 -7.18 0.92 7.95
CA ILE A 258 -7.53 0.68 6.56
C ILE A 258 -6.46 -0.22 5.97
N LEU A 259 -6.88 -1.27 5.28
CA LEU A 259 -6.01 -2.17 4.52
C LEU A 259 -6.73 -2.61 3.26
N GLU A 260 -6.00 -3.26 2.37
CA GLU A 260 -6.62 -3.98 1.26
C GLU A 260 -5.91 -5.30 0.95
N THR A 261 -6.58 -6.12 0.13
CA THR A 261 -5.89 -7.15 -0.65
C THR A 261 -6.35 -7.12 -2.10
N THR A 262 -5.41 -7.13 -3.06
CA THR A 262 -5.69 -7.07 -4.50
C THR A 262 -6.56 -8.24 -4.95
N ILE A 263 -7.65 -7.98 -5.65
CA ILE A 263 -8.52 -8.99 -6.27
C ILE A 263 -8.36 -8.94 -7.78
N ALA A 264 -8.08 -10.10 -8.39
CA ALA A 264 -7.77 -10.18 -9.80
C ALA A 264 -9.01 -9.98 -10.69
N ASN A 265 -8.80 -9.37 -11.85
CA ASN A 265 -9.80 -9.26 -12.92
C ASN A 265 -9.44 -10.20 -14.07
N PHE A 266 -10.30 -11.19 -14.34
CA PHE A 266 -10.14 -12.13 -15.46
C PHE A 266 -11.11 -11.84 -16.62
N ASN A 267 -11.94 -10.81 -16.49
CA ASN A 267 -12.90 -10.42 -17.51
C ASN A 267 -12.24 -9.45 -18.51
N GLU A 268 -11.58 -10.00 -19.54
CA GLU A 268 -10.88 -9.20 -20.56
C GLU A 268 -11.74 -8.08 -21.19
N PRO A 269 -13.01 -8.31 -21.61
CA PRO A 269 -13.87 -7.23 -22.11
C PRO A 269 -14.10 -6.07 -21.14
N SER A 270 -13.98 -6.28 -19.83
CA SER A 270 -14.17 -5.21 -18.85
C SER A 270 -13.06 -4.16 -18.88
N MET A 271 -11.90 -4.47 -19.46
CA MET A 271 -10.75 -3.56 -19.57
C MET A 271 -11.05 -2.33 -20.44
N ASP A 272 -12.07 -2.40 -21.31
CA ASP A 272 -12.54 -1.25 -22.12
C ASP A 272 -13.14 -0.14 -21.25
N LYS A 273 -13.57 -0.46 -20.03
CA LYS A 273 -14.11 0.53 -19.08
C LYS A 273 -13.02 1.33 -18.36
N ILE A 274 -11.77 0.92 -18.45
CA ILE A 274 -10.62 1.65 -17.90
C ILE A 274 -10.30 2.78 -18.89
N THR A 275 -10.66 4.02 -18.56
CA THR A 275 -10.49 5.19 -19.43
C THR A 275 -9.67 6.28 -18.71
N PRO A 276 -9.03 7.20 -19.46
CA PRO A 276 -8.28 8.29 -18.84
C PRO A 276 -9.17 9.30 -18.09
N ASN A 277 -10.49 9.30 -18.30
CA ASN A 277 -11.44 10.18 -17.60
C ASN A 277 -11.89 9.60 -16.25
N THR A 278 -10.93 9.13 -15.46
CA THR A 278 -11.14 8.51 -14.15
C THR A 278 -10.03 8.96 -13.18
N VAL A 279 -10.19 8.71 -11.88
CA VAL A 279 -9.11 8.99 -10.91
C VAL A 279 -8.48 7.65 -10.53
N LEU A 280 -7.17 7.51 -10.73
CA LEU A 280 -6.45 6.26 -10.40
C LEU A 280 -6.55 5.93 -8.91
N THR A 281 -6.44 4.64 -8.56
CA THR A 281 -6.72 4.14 -7.21
C THR A 281 -5.84 4.77 -6.16
N TRP A 282 -4.55 4.97 -6.45
CA TRP A 282 -3.62 5.59 -5.51
C TRP A 282 -4.05 7.01 -5.08
N ILE A 283 -4.69 7.78 -5.97
CA ILE A 283 -5.23 9.11 -5.63
C ILE A 283 -6.54 8.98 -4.85
N ARG A 284 -7.45 8.11 -5.29
CA ARG A 284 -8.76 7.91 -4.63
C ARG A 284 -8.61 7.43 -3.19
N ALA A 285 -7.69 6.51 -2.95
CA ALA A 285 -7.35 6.02 -1.61
C ALA A 285 -6.86 7.17 -0.72
N GLU A 286 -5.91 7.98 -1.19
CA GLU A 286 -5.39 9.15 -0.47
C GLU A 286 -6.47 10.19 -0.13
N VAL A 287 -7.37 10.47 -1.08
CA VAL A 287 -8.54 11.34 -0.84
C VAL A 287 -9.40 10.75 0.28
N ALA A 288 -9.78 9.47 0.18
CA ALA A 288 -10.64 8.81 1.15
C ALA A 288 -10.00 8.70 2.54
N HIS A 289 -8.70 8.41 2.64
CA HIS A 289 -7.98 8.35 3.92
C HIS A 289 -8.03 9.69 4.67
N ARG A 290 -7.90 10.81 3.95
CA ARG A 290 -7.89 12.15 4.55
C ARG A 290 -9.29 12.62 4.93
N THR A 291 -10.28 12.45 4.06
CA THR A 291 -11.61 13.06 4.24
C THR A 291 -12.56 12.25 5.12
N ALA A 292 -12.41 10.92 5.18
CA ALA A 292 -13.40 10.08 5.84
C ALA A 292 -13.32 10.10 7.38
N SER A 293 -14.47 10.25 8.03
CA SER A 293 -14.63 10.07 9.48
C SER A 293 -15.21 8.71 9.87
N SER A 294 -15.73 7.93 8.91
CA SER A 294 -16.31 6.59 9.10
C SER A 294 -16.03 5.70 7.89
N GLY A 295 -16.24 4.39 8.02
CA GLY A 295 -16.03 3.47 6.89
C GLY A 295 -17.02 3.67 5.74
N LEU A 296 -18.27 4.08 6.01
CA LEU A 296 -19.22 4.48 4.95
C LEU A 296 -18.71 5.69 4.16
N GLN A 297 -18.28 6.76 4.84
CA GLN A 297 -17.73 7.93 4.17
C GLN A 297 -16.45 7.60 3.39
N TRP A 298 -15.64 6.66 3.89
CA TRP A 298 -14.47 6.18 3.16
C TRP A 298 -14.89 5.51 1.84
N ALA A 299 -15.90 4.63 1.89
CA ALA A 299 -16.43 3.97 0.71
C ALA A 299 -17.04 4.96 -0.31
N GLU A 300 -17.77 5.97 0.16
CA GLU A 300 -18.35 7.02 -0.68
C GLU A 300 -17.26 7.86 -1.37
N ALA A 301 -16.24 8.29 -0.63
CA ALA A 301 -15.12 9.06 -1.18
C ALA A 301 -14.31 8.23 -2.18
N PHE A 302 -13.95 6.99 -1.83
CA PHE A 302 -13.20 6.08 -2.70
C PHE A 302 -13.98 5.70 -3.96
N GLY A 303 -15.31 5.63 -3.86
CA GLY A 303 -16.21 5.23 -4.94
C GLY A 303 -16.33 6.22 -6.10
N ARG A 304 -15.95 7.50 -5.88
CA ARG A 304 -15.99 8.54 -6.91
C ARG A 304 -14.95 8.26 -8.00
N HIS A 305 -15.34 8.41 -9.27
CA HIS A 305 -14.46 8.32 -10.44
C HIS A 305 -13.62 7.03 -10.51
N ASN A 306 -14.22 5.88 -10.13
CA ASN A 306 -13.58 4.56 -10.20
C ASN A 306 -12.84 4.32 -11.53
N SER A 307 -11.53 4.05 -11.45
CA SER A 307 -10.67 3.77 -12.58
C SER A 307 -10.73 2.33 -13.10
N GLY A 308 -11.14 1.37 -12.26
CA GLY A 308 -11.03 -0.05 -12.58
C GLY A 308 -9.60 -0.58 -12.61
N THR A 309 -8.67 0.13 -12.00
CA THR A 309 -7.24 -0.23 -11.88
C THR A 309 -6.89 -0.42 -10.40
N TYR A 310 -5.87 -1.22 -10.10
CA TYR A 310 -5.55 -1.66 -8.75
C TYR A 310 -6.82 -2.16 -8.02
N ASN A 311 -7.45 -3.17 -8.60
CA ASN A 311 -8.73 -3.68 -8.13
C ASN A 311 -8.55 -4.45 -6.82
N ASN A 312 -9.13 -3.94 -5.73
CA ASN A 312 -8.85 -4.43 -4.38
C ASN A 312 -10.13 -4.72 -3.57
N GLU A 313 -10.03 -5.61 -2.59
CA GLU A 313 -10.91 -5.67 -1.41
C GLU A 313 -10.33 -4.76 -0.33
N TRP A 314 -10.94 -3.61 -0.10
CA TRP A 314 -10.60 -2.68 0.99
C TRP A 314 -11.40 -3.00 2.24
N VAL A 315 -10.73 -3.02 3.39
CA VAL A 315 -11.33 -3.20 4.71
C VAL A 315 -11.07 -1.96 5.55
N VAL A 316 -12.13 -1.33 6.04
CA VAL A 316 -12.08 -0.13 6.88
C VAL A 316 -12.69 -0.44 8.24
N VAL A 317 -11.86 -0.44 9.28
CA VAL A 317 -12.27 -0.62 10.67
C VAL A 317 -12.33 0.73 11.37
N ASP A 318 -13.50 1.08 11.89
CA ASP A 318 -13.71 2.28 12.71
C ASP A 318 -13.54 1.96 14.20
N TYR A 319 -12.34 2.21 14.74
CA TYR A 319 -12.06 1.98 16.15
C TYR A 319 -12.86 2.88 17.12
N LYS A 320 -13.54 3.93 16.64
CA LYS A 320 -14.48 4.71 17.46
C LYS A 320 -15.73 3.91 17.82
N LYS A 321 -16.05 2.88 17.03
CA LYS A 321 -17.20 1.98 17.21
C LYS A 321 -16.86 0.73 18.03
N PHE A 322 -15.60 0.51 18.39
CA PHE A 322 -15.21 -0.62 19.21
C PHE A 322 -15.10 -0.25 20.70
N TYR A 323 -15.92 -0.88 21.54
CA TYR A 323 -15.93 -0.63 22.98
C TYR A 323 -15.19 -1.72 23.75
N ARG A 324 -13.87 -1.59 23.85
CA ARG A 324 -12.99 -2.57 24.49
C ARG A 324 -13.50 -3.04 25.86
N GLY A 325 -13.61 -4.35 26.03
CA GLY A 325 -13.97 -5.04 27.27
C GLY A 325 -15.45 -4.91 27.68
N ARG A 326 -16.28 -4.26 26.85
CA ARG A 326 -17.72 -4.15 27.12
C ARG A 326 -18.46 -5.31 26.48
N SER A 327 -19.43 -5.86 27.21
CA SER A 327 -20.34 -6.89 26.70
C SER A 327 -21.24 -6.35 25.58
N TRP A 328 -21.68 -5.09 25.70
CA TRP A 328 -22.41 -4.40 24.64
C TRP A 328 -21.46 -3.82 23.59
N GLN A 329 -21.80 -4.02 22.32
CA GLN A 329 -21.15 -3.45 21.14
C GLN A 329 -22.23 -2.94 20.17
N PRO A 330 -21.92 -1.98 19.28
CA PRO A 330 -22.85 -1.56 18.24
C PRO A 330 -23.02 -2.65 17.18
N GLU A 331 -24.23 -2.79 16.64
CA GLU A 331 -24.57 -3.78 15.61
C GLU A 331 -24.04 -3.39 14.21
N THR A 332 -23.69 -2.11 14.01
CA THR A 332 -23.23 -1.56 12.73
C THR A 332 -22.10 -0.54 12.90
N GLY A 333 -21.37 -0.30 11.81
CA GLY A 333 -20.38 0.75 11.63
C GLY A 333 -18.96 0.40 12.08
N LEU A 334 -18.70 -0.80 12.61
CA LEU A 334 -17.37 -1.19 13.08
C LEU A 334 -16.43 -1.56 11.92
N ILE A 335 -16.91 -2.34 10.96
CA ILE A 335 -16.11 -2.81 9.82
C ILE A 335 -16.91 -2.64 8.53
N HIS A 336 -16.30 -2.01 7.54
CA HIS A 336 -16.84 -1.88 6.21
C HIS A 336 -15.90 -2.52 5.19
N VAL A 337 -16.47 -3.22 4.22
CA VAL A 337 -15.74 -3.88 3.14
C VAL A 337 -16.19 -3.30 1.80
N ILE A 338 -15.22 -2.95 0.98
CA ILE A 338 -15.41 -2.35 -0.34
C ILE A 338 -14.64 -3.17 -1.36
N GLU A 339 -15.28 -3.59 -2.43
CA GLU A 339 -14.62 -4.26 -3.55
C GLU A 339 -14.81 -3.49 -4.85
N GLN A 340 -13.75 -3.41 -5.63
CA GLN A 340 -13.72 -2.68 -6.90
C GLN A 340 -13.41 -3.61 -8.07
N MET A 341 -14.09 -3.35 -9.19
CA MET A 341 -13.76 -3.84 -10.54
C MET A 341 -14.00 -2.72 -11.57
N PRO A 342 -13.54 -2.85 -12.82
CA PRO A 342 -13.88 -1.89 -13.88
C PRO A 342 -15.39 -1.64 -14.03
N GLY A 343 -15.79 -0.40 -13.72
CA GLY A 343 -17.17 0.06 -13.76
C GLY A 343 -18.09 -0.50 -12.66
N LYS A 344 -17.53 -1.06 -11.57
CA LYS A 344 -18.33 -1.58 -10.46
C LYS A 344 -17.62 -1.43 -9.12
N ILE A 345 -18.34 -0.90 -8.13
CA ILE A 345 -17.93 -0.91 -6.73
C ILE A 345 -19.09 -1.50 -5.92
N VAL A 346 -18.75 -2.36 -4.97
CA VAL A 346 -19.71 -2.92 -4.00
C VAL A 346 -19.20 -2.61 -2.61
N HIS A 347 -20.08 -2.13 -1.75
CA HIS A 347 -19.81 -1.82 -0.35
C HIS A 347 -20.83 -2.53 0.53
N SER A 348 -20.38 -3.01 1.69
CA SER A 348 -21.25 -3.45 2.76
C SER A 348 -20.63 -3.12 4.12
N ASP A 349 -21.50 -2.91 5.11
CA ASP A 349 -21.15 -3.02 6.52
C ASP A 349 -21.09 -4.50 6.90
N MET A 350 -19.97 -4.95 7.46
CA MET A 350 -19.72 -6.35 7.81
C MET A 350 -19.65 -6.54 9.34
N THR A 351 -20.20 -5.61 10.10
CA THR A 351 -20.14 -5.61 11.57
C THR A 351 -20.82 -6.83 12.18
N GLU A 352 -22.02 -7.18 11.73
CA GLU A 352 -22.74 -8.38 12.16
C GLU A 352 -21.90 -9.64 11.90
N HIS A 353 -21.40 -9.79 10.67
CA HIS A 353 -20.54 -10.90 10.29
C HIS A 353 -19.31 -11.03 11.19
N LEU A 354 -18.62 -9.93 11.49
CA LEU A 354 -17.45 -9.94 12.37
C LEU A 354 -17.78 -10.42 13.79
N TYR A 355 -18.95 -10.08 14.33
CA TYR A 355 -19.35 -10.59 15.65
C TYR A 355 -19.75 -12.07 15.62
N GLU A 356 -20.39 -12.52 14.55
CA GLU A 356 -20.79 -13.92 14.39
C GLU A 356 -19.60 -14.85 14.21
N THR A 357 -18.65 -14.48 13.35
CA THR A 357 -17.49 -15.33 13.01
C THR A 357 -16.28 -15.04 13.88
N THR A 358 -16.24 -13.88 14.54
CA THR A 358 -15.10 -13.32 15.29
C THR A 358 -13.90 -12.92 14.44
N TYR A 359 -13.96 -12.98 13.11
CA TYR A 359 -12.87 -12.53 12.24
C TYR A 359 -13.32 -12.14 10.83
N TRP A 360 -12.52 -11.31 10.15
CA TRP A 360 -12.61 -11.04 8.71
C TRP A 360 -11.26 -11.30 8.06
N PRO A 361 -11.15 -12.26 7.13
CA PRO A 361 -9.91 -12.52 6.41
C PRO A 361 -9.90 -11.84 5.02
N GLY A 362 -8.70 -11.47 4.55
CA GLY A 362 -8.47 -11.05 3.15
C GLY A 362 -7.34 -11.88 2.53
N TYR A 363 -7.50 -12.33 1.29
CA TYR A 363 -6.57 -13.26 0.63
C TYR A 363 -6.70 -13.29 -0.90
N ASN A 364 -6.87 -12.11 -1.51
CA ASN A 364 -6.91 -11.93 -2.97
C ASN A 364 -8.05 -12.68 -3.69
N GLN A 365 -9.16 -12.96 -2.99
CA GLN A 365 -10.38 -13.49 -3.59
C GLN A 365 -11.54 -12.57 -3.25
N PRO A 366 -12.36 -12.14 -4.23
CA PRO A 366 -13.52 -11.32 -3.93
C PRO A 366 -14.58 -12.12 -3.15
N TYR A 367 -15.13 -11.51 -2.12
CA TYR A 367 -16.23 -11.98 -1.30
C TYR A 367 -17.59 -11.74 -1.97
N PHE A 368 -17.83 -10.55 -2.54
CA PHE A 368 -19.16 -10.22 -3.04
C PHE A 368 -19.45 -10.95 -4.36
N LYS A 369 -20.55 -11.71 -4.41
CA LYS A 369 -21.00 -12.43 -5.62
C LYS A 369 -21.09 -11.54 -6.86
N GLN A 370 -21.46 -10.27 -6.66
CA GLN A 370 -21.53 -9.25 -7.70
C GLN A 370 -20.17 -8.96 -8.35
N ILE A 371 -19.08 -9.07 -7.59
CA ILE A 371 -17.70 -8.82 -8.00
C ILE A 371 -17.07 -10.11 -8.53
N ILE A 372 -17.32 -11.26 -7.90
CA ILE A 372 -16.96 -12.59 -8.44
C ILE A 372 -17.42 -12.72 -9.89
N LYS A 373 -18.69 -12.38 -10.17
CA LYS A 373 -19.24 -12.40 -11.53
C LYS A 373 -18.68 -11.30 -12.44
N ALA A 374 -18.36 -10.12 -11.90
CA ALA A 374 -17.85 -9.02 -12.71
C ALA A 374 -16.40 -9.26 -13.18
N SER A 375 -15.62 -9.96 -12.35
CA SER A 375 -14.22 -10.31 -12.58
C SER A 375 -14.01 -11.64 -13.29
N ASP A 376 -15.07 -12.39 -13.62
CA ASP A 376 -14.99 -13.77 -14.14
C ASP A 376 -14.20 -14.74 -13.21
N THR A 377 -14.17 -14.47 -11.91
CA THR A 377 -13.49 -15.35 -10.92
C THR A 377 -14.17 -16.72 -10.84
N ASP A 378 -15.49 -16.79 -11.04
CA ASP A 378 -16.25 -18.05 -11.12
C ASP A 378 -15.75 -18.96 -12.26
N LYS A 379 -15.41 -18.40 -13.43
CA LYS A 379 -14.80 -19.16 -14.53
C LYS A 379 -13.42 -19.72 -14.18
N MET A 380 -12.66 -19.01 -13.34
CA MET A 380 -11.37 -19.50 -12.86
C MET A 380 -11.55 -20.67 -11.88
N VAL A 381 -12.62 -20.68 -11.08
CA VAL A 381 -12.99 -21.84 -10.26
C VAL A 381 -13.36 -23.03 -11.13
N GLU A 382 -14.14 -22.85 -12.20
CA GLU A 382 -14.46 -23.94 -13.13
C GLU A 382 -13.20 -24.53 -13.80
N LYS A 383 -12.22 -23.68 -14.12
CA LYS A 383 -11.01 -24.08 -14.84
C LYS A 383 -9.91 -24.68 -13.95
N TYR A 384 -9.68 -24.12 -12.76
CA TYR A 384 -8.53 -24.44 -11.90
C TYR A 384 -8.94 -24.91 -10.50
N GLY A 385 -10.24 -24.94 -10.20
CA GLY A 385 -10.78 -25.44 -8.94
C GLY A 385 -10.63 -24.47 -7.77
N ASP A 386 -10.62 -25.06 -6.57
CA ASP A 386 -10.80 -24.36 -5.30
C ASP A 386 -9.71 -23.32 -4.98
N TRP A 387 -8.57 -23.31 -5.67
CA TRP A 387 -7.54 -22.28 -5.50
C TRP A 387 -8.06 -20.86 -5.78
N TYR A 388 -9.03 -20.74 -6.70
CA TYR A 388 -9.71 -19.48 -7.06
C TYR A 388 -11.06 -19.30 -6.35
N SER A 389 -11.44 -20.21 -5.45
CA SER A 389 -12.68 -20.07 -4.69
C SER A 389 -12.45 -19.23 -3.44
N TYR A 390 -13.44 -18.43 -3.06
CA TYR A 390 -13.35 -17.61 -1.84
C TYR A 390 -13.21 -18.48 -0.57
N GLU A 391 -13.99 -19.56 -0.44
CA GLU A 391 -14.06 -20.33 0.81
C GLU A 391 -13.02 -21.45 0.93
N LYS A 392 -12.46 -21.92 -0.19
CA LYS A 392 -11.63 -23.14 -0.21
C LYS A 392 -10.24 -22.96 -0.81
N THR A 393 -9.85 -21.73 -1.13
CA THR A 393 -8.44 -21.44 -1.42
C THR A 393 -7.57 -21.78 -0.20
N PRO A 394 -6.30 -22.22 -0.38
CA PRO A 394 -5.44 -22.61 0.74
C PRO A 394 -5.42 -21.63 1.91
N ARG A 395 -5.34 -20.31 1.64
CA ARG A 395 -5.34 -19.27 2.68
C ARG A 395 -6.66 -19.18 3.44
N ALA A 396 -7.80 -19.30 2.77
CA ALA A 396 -9.12 -19.31 3.41
C ALA A 396 -9.23 -20.48 4.38
N LEU A 397 -8.77 -21.67 3.96
CA LEU A 397 -8.76 -22.87 4.80
C LEU A 397 -7.81 -22.75 6.00
N ILE A 398 -6.62 -22.16 5.80
CA ILE A 398 -5.66 -21.92 6.90
C ILE A 398 -6.25 -20.93 7.90
N PHE A 399 -6.80 -19.80 7.44
CA PHE A 399 -7.45 -18.84 8.34
C PHE A 399 -8.60 -19.49 9.11
N LYS A 400 -9.51 -20.21 8.42
CA LYS A 400 -10.63 -20.91 9.04
C LYS A 400 -10.18 -21.92 10.12
N ARG A 401 -9.04 -22.59 9.92
CA ARG A 401 -8.49 -23.55 10.88
C ARG A 401 -7.82 -22.85 12.07
N ASP A 402 -7.08 -21.78 11.82
CA ASP A 402 -6.06 -21.29 12.77
C ASP A 402 -6.38 -19.93 13.42
N HIS A 403 -7.40 -19.19 12.95
CA HIS A 403 -7.67 -17.83 13.47
C HIS A 403 -7.94 -17.79 14.97
N ASP A 404 -8.49 -18.86 15.57
CA ASP A 404 -8.77 -18.93 17.01
C ASP A 404 -7.51 -19.13 17.88
N SER A 405 -6.38 -19.48 17.27
CA SER A 405 -5.09 -19.45 17.97
C SER A 405 -4.59 -18.03 18.25
N VAL A 406 -5.20 -17.01 17.63
CA VAL A 406 -4.89 -15.60 17.82
C VAL A 406 -5.63 -15.06 19.04
N VAL A 407 -4.88 -14.88 20.13
CA VAL A 407 -5.37 -14.40 21.44
C VAL A 407 -4.69 -13.11 21.88
N ASP A 408 -3.67 -12.66 21.15
CA ASP A 408 -2.85 -11.48 21.44
C ASP A 408 -2.03 -11.05 20.21
N MET A 409 -1.32 -9.92 20.32
CA MET A 409 -0.45 -9.42 19.24
C MET A 409 0.67 -10.43 18.85
N PRO A 410 1.39 -11.09 19.77
CA PRO A 410 2.36 -12.12 19.39
C PRO A 410 1.77 -13.30 18.61
N SER A 411 0.61 -13.84 19.00
CA SER A 411 -0.06 -14.93 18.29
C SER A 411 -0.58 -14.50 16.92
N LEU A 412 -1.07 -13.26 16.80
CA LEU A 412 -1.41 -12.65 15.51
C LEU A 412 -0.20 -12.63 14.57
N LEU A 413 0.93 -12.07 15.02
CA LEU A 413 2.14 -12.00 14.20
C LEU A 413 2.67 -13.39 13.81
N ARG A 414 2.50 -14.40 14.67
CA ARG A 414 2.84 -15.80 14.32
C ARG A 414 1.97 -16.35 13.19
N LEU A 415 0.65 -16.18 13.27
CA LEU A 415 -0.27 -16.64 12.22
C LEU A 415 -0.02 -15.88 10.91
N MET A 416 0.10 -14.56 10.98
CA MET A 416 0.27 -13.71 9.79
C MET A 416 1.64 -13.93 9.12
N ARG A 417 2.65 -14.47 9.82
CA ARG A 417 3.93 -14.90 9.24
C ARG A 417 4.02 -16.42 9.00
N SER A 418 2.91 -17.14 9.07
CA SER A 418 2.93 -18.59 8.97
C SER A 418 3.21 -19.07 7.54
N ASN A 419 4.19 -19.97 7.44
CA ASN A 419 4.46 -20.76 6.26
C ASN A 419 5.15 -22.06 6.67
N ASN A 420 4.49 -23.19 6.48
CA ASN A 420 5.02 -24.52 6.75
C ASN A 420 4.68 -25.47 5.57
N TYR A 421 4.84 -24.94 4.36
CA TYR A 421 4.26 -25.51 3.13
C TYR A 421 4.64 -26.97 2.83
N THR A 422 5.80 -27.43 3.32
CA THR A 422 6.24 -28.82 3.12
C THR A 422 5.54 -29.82 4.03
N LYS A 423 4.89 -29.36 5.10
CA LYS A 423 4.24 -30.20 6.13
C LYS A 423 2.75 -29.94 6.27
N ASP A 424 2.28 -28.74 5.95
CA ASP A 424 0.87 -28.39 6.05
C ASP A 424 0.06 -29.05 4.92
N PRO A 425 -0.93 -29.91 5.21
CA PRO A 425 -1.76 -30.51 4.18
C PRO A 425 -2.55 -29.50 3.34
N LEU A 426 -2.81 -28.30 3.86
CA LEU A 426 -3.51 -27.23 3.13
C LEU A 426 -2.61 -26.53 2.11
N SER A 427 -1.29 -26.75 2.17
CA SER A 427 -0.34 -26.19 1.20
C SER A 427 -0.14 -27.06 -0.05
N LYS A 428 -0.80 -28.22 -0.12
CA LYS A 428 -0.71 -29.16 -1.25
C LYS A 428 -1.29 -28.55 -2.53
N CYS A 429 -0.71 -28.93 -3.67
CA CYS A 429 -1.27 -28.69 -5.00
C CYS A 429 -1.11 -29.93 -5.88
N ASP A 430 -1.84 -29.97 -6.99
CA ASP A 430 -1.60 -30.93 -8.08
C ASP A 430 -0.36 -30.49 -8.88
N CYS A 431 0.79 -30.70 -8.26
CA CYS A 431 2.10 -30.17 -8.66
C CYS A 431 3.19 -31.16 -8.24
N ASN A 432 4.41 -30.98 -8.76
CA ASN A 432 5.58 -31.76 -8.35
C ASN A 432 6.75 -30.83 -7.98
N PRO A 433 7.20 -30.78 -6.72
CA PRO A 433 6.70 -31.54 -5.56
C PRO A 433 5.24 -31.20 -5.20
N PRO A 434 4.51 -32.05 -4.44
CA PRO A 434 3.06 -31.94 -4.22
C PRO A 434 2.65 -30.87 -3.21
N TYR A 435 3.36 -29.74 -3.21
CA TYR A 435 3.15 -28.58 -2.36
C TYR A 435 3.74 -27.33 -3.02
N SER A 436 3.23 -26.17 -2.65
CA SER A 436 3.82 -24.89 -3.04
C SER A 436 3.97 -23.97 -1.84
N ALA A 437 5.11 -23.30 -1.75
CA ALA A 437 5.39 -22.24 -0.78
C ALA A 437 4.53 -20.98 -1.00
N GLU A 438 3.77 -20.93 -2.09
CA GLU A 438 2.70 -19.96 -2.35
C GLU A 438 1.49 -20.17 -1.44
N ASN A 439 1.18 -21.43 -1.12
CA ASN A 439 -0.05 -21.82 -0.41
C ASN A 439 0.12 -21.68 1.11
N ALA A 440 0.34 -20.45 1.58
CA ALA A 440 0.53 -20.10 3.00
C ALA A 440 -0.02 -18.69 3.28
N ILE A 441 -0.10 -18.26 4.54
CA ILE A 441 -0.49 -16.87 4.87
C ILE A 441 0.62 -15.87 4.51
N ALA A 442 1.88 -16.28 4.65
CA ALA A 442 3.04 -15.51 4.22
C ALA A 442 3.84 -16.33 3.20
N CYS A 443 3.63 -16.12 1.90
CA CYS A 443 4.27 -16.95 0.88
C CYS A 443 5.80 -16.81 0.83
N ARG A 444 6.44 -17.83 0.25
CA ARG A 444 7.89 -17.93 0.02
C ARG A 444 8.18 -18.55 -1.33
N SER A 445 7.70 -17.94 -2.41
CA SER A 445 7.78 -18.52 -3.76
C SER A 445 9.23 -18.77 -4.21
N ASP A 446 10.21 -18.08 -3.62
CA ASP A 446 11.65 -18.34 -3.80
C ASP A 446 12.12 -19.73 -3.35
N LEU A 447 11.35 -20.41 -2.49
CA LEU A 447 11.65 -21.75 -1.99
C LEU A 447 11.06 -22.88 -2.84
N ASN A 448 10.25 -22.55 -3.85
CA ASN A 448 9.73 -23.53 -4.79
C ASN A 448 10.86 -23.97 -5.76
N PRO A 449 10.99 -25.27 -6.08
CA PRO A 449 12.00 -25.72 -7.05
C PRO A 449 11.80 -25.12 -8.44
N GLN A 450 12.88 -24.62 -9.05
CA GLN A 450 12.87 -24.07 -10.41
C GLN A 450 12.48 -25.09 -11.48
N ASN A 451 12.78 -26.37 -11.25
CA ASN A 451 12.43 -27.50 -12.11
C ASN A 451 11.12 -28.19 -11.71
N GLY A 452 10.35 -27.60 -10.79
CA GLY A 452 9.06 -28.12 -10.39
C GLY A 452 8.02 -27.99 -11.50
N THR A 453 6.99 -28.85 -11.46
CA THR A 453 5.84 -28.79 -12.36
C THR A 453 4.65 -28.22 -11.62
N TYR A 454 4.07 -27.13 -12.13
CA TYR A 454 2.97 -26.41 -11.48
C TYR A 454 1.83 -26.19 -12.48
N PRO A 455 0.56 -26.23 -12.05
CA PRO A 455 -0.58 -26.08 -12.95
C PRO A 455 -0.72 -24.66 -13.50
N PHE A 456 -0.15 -23.66 -12.83
CA PHE A 456 -0.06 -22.27 -13.27
C PHE A 456 1.13 -21.56 -12.60
N LYS A 457 1.61 -20.46 -13.21
CA LYS A 457 2.89 -19.81 -12.87
C LYS A 457 3.00 -19.34 -11.43
N SER A 458 1.91 -18.87 -10.82
CA SER A 458 1.93 -18.31 -9.46
C SER A 458 2.36 -19.30 -8.38
N LEU A 459 2.18 -20.61 -8.61
CA LEU A 459 2.60 -21.66 -7.66
C LEU A 459 4.09 -22.02 -7.77
N GLY A 460 4.81 -21.49 -8.76
CA GLY A 460 6.20 -21.86 -9.04
C GLY A 460 7.26 -21.01 -8.32
N PHE A 461 8.52 -21.17 -8.75
CA PHE A 461 9.63 -20.33 -8.33
C PHE A 461 9.48 -18.92 -8.90
N ARG A 462 9.52 -17.89 -8.03
CA ARG A 462 9.35 -16.48 -8.41
C ARG A 462 10.22 -15.55 -7.58
N ASP A 463 10.48 -14.36 -8.12
CA ASP A 463 10.85 -13.19 -7.33
C ASP A 463 9.60 -12.64 -6.67
N HIS A 464 9.10 -13.36 -5.67
CA HIS A 464 7.83 -13.08 -5.02
C HIS A 464 7.77 -13.77 -3.66
N GLY A 465 7.25 -13.05 -2.67
CA GLY A 465 7.04 -13.58 -1.33
C GLY A 465 6.38 -12.57 -0.42
N ALA A 466 5.96 -12.99 0.77
CA ALA A 466 5.60 -12.05 1.82
C ALA A 466 6.84 -11.26 2.24
N ILE A 467 6.75 -9.93 2.26
CA ILE A 467 7.88 -9.04 2.53
C ILE A 467 7.77 -8.28 3.85
N ASP A 468 6.68 -8.46 4.58
CA ASP A 468 6.48 -7.89 5.91
C ASP A 468 5.34 -8.58 6.68
N VAL A 469 5.06 -8.07 7.87
CA VAL A 469 3.72 -8.04 8.46
C VAL A 469 3.57 -6.72 9.20
N LYS A 470 2.37 -6.13 9.19
CA LYS A 470 1.98 -4.97 10.00
C LYS A 470 0.76 -5.33 10.83
N ALA A 471 0.70 -4.83 12.06
CA ALA A 471 -0.43 -5.06 12.95
C ALA A 471 -0.68 -3.89 13.92
N THR A 472 -1.94 -3.55 14.13
CA THR A 472 -2.38 -2.59 15.16
C THR A 472 -3.50 -3.18 16.01
N ASP A 473 -3.90 -2.45 17.03
CA ASP A 473 -4.99 -2.80 17.95
C ASP A 473 -5.68 -1.53 18.48
N SER A 474 -6.67 -1.70 19.36
CA SER A 474 -7.45 -0.58 19.92
C SER A 474 -6.63 0.43 20.74
N LYS A 475 -5.42 0.06 21.20
CA LYS A 475 -4.51 0.96 21.92
C LYS A 475 -3.57 1.68 20.96
N LEU A 476 -2.94 0.96 20.04
CA LEU A 476 -1.91 1.50 19.15
C LEU A 476 -2.50 2.53 18.16
N ILE A 477 -3.73 2.30 17.67
CA ILE A 477 -4.48 3.25 16.81
C ILE A 477 -4.62 4.64 17.44
N GLN A 478 -4.63 4.74 18.78
CA GLN A 478 -4.77 6.03 19.48
C GLN A 478 -3.61 6.96 19.20
N THR A 479 -2.43 6.40 18.92
CA THR A 479 -1.20 7.12 18.62
C THR A 479 -0.73 6.93 17.18
N LEU A 480 -1.58 6.37 16.30
CA LEU A 480 -1.24 6.00 14.92
C LEU A 480 -0.05 5.04 14.87
N GLN A 481 0.06 4.12 15.82
CA GLN A 481 1.17 3.18 15.89
C GLN A 481 0.74 1.81 15.37
N PHE A 482 1.72 1.06 14.86
CA PHE A 482 1.58 -0.34 14.52
C PHE A 482 2.90 -1.06 14.78
N THR A 483 2.80 -2.35 15.06
CA THR A 483 3.93 -3.26 15.14
C THR A 483 4.20 -3.80 13.74
N ALA A 484 5.46 -3.79 13.29
CA ALA A 484 5.84 -4.29 11.99
C ALA A 484 7.04 -5.24 12.09
N VAL A 485 7.10 -6.22 11.19
CA VAL A 485 8.30 -7.05 10.95
C VAL A 485 8.66 -6.92 9.48
N ALA A 486 9.89 -6.55 9.17
CA ALA A 486 10.37 -6.48 7.79
C ALA A 486 10.91 -7.84 7.32
N GLY A 487 10.66 -8.14 6.05
CA GLY A 487 11.21 -9.27 5.32
C GLY A 487 10.44 -10.58 5.46
N PRO A 488 10.85 -11.59 4.66
CA PRO A 488 10.12 -12.85 4.53
C PRO A 488 10.06 -13.66 5.82
N PRO A 489 9.03 -14.52 5.99
CA PRO A 489 8.92 -15.38 7.17
C PRO A 489 10.11 -16.34 7.27
N TYR A 490 10.46 -16.68 8.51
CA TYR A 490 11.50 -17.64 8.87
C TYR A 490 11.09 -18.42 10.13
N GLY A 491 11.75 -19.56 10.38
CA GLY A 491 11.44 -20.48 11.49
C GLY A 491 11.07 -21.85 10.95
N ALA A 492 9.80 -22.03 10.56
CA ALA A 492 9.36 -23.23 9.85
C ALA A 492 9.94 -23.33 8.41
N VAL A 493 10.31 -22.18 7.85
CA VAL A 493 11.04 -22.03 6.59
C VAL A 493 12.41 -21.37 6.85
N PRO A 494 13.44 -21.61 6.01
CA PRO A 494 14.76 -21.03 6.20
C PRO A 494 14.75 -19.50 6.11
N VAL A 495 15.70 -18.87 6.78
CA VAL A 495 15.95 -17.42 6.68
C VAL A 495 16.27 -17.05 5.23
N PHE A 496 15.65 -15.98 4.73
CA PHE A 496 16.01 -15.40 3.44
C PHE A 496 17.34 -14.66 3.54
N ASP A 497 18.26 -14.98 2.64
CA ASP A 497 19.60 -14.39 2.55
C ASP A 497 19.97 -14.19 1.09
N TRP A 498 20.17 -12.94 0.67
CA TRP A 498 20.54 -12.59 -0.69
C TRP A 498 21.81 -13.30 -1.16
N ARG A 499 22.77 -13.57 -0.25
CA ARG A 499 24.06 -14.19 -0.61
C ARG A 499 23.91 -15.64 -1.08
N THR A 500 22.88 -16.34 -0.60
CA THR A 500 22.62 -17.75 -0.94
C THR A 500 21.40 -17.94 -1.82
N SER A 501 20.62 -16.89 -2.07
CA SER A 501 19.40 -16.95 -2.86
C SER A 501 19.69 -17.17 -4.34
N LEU A 502 18.86 -17.98 -5.01
CA LEU A 502 18.87 -18.14 -6.47
C LEU A 502 18.44 -16.85 -7.22
N LEU A 503 17.91 -15.87 -6.50
CA LEU A 503 17.48 -14.58 -7.03
C LEU A 503 18.62 -13.53 -7.05
N LYS A 504 19.74 -13.78 -6.37
CA LYS A 504 20.83 -12.80 -6.15
C LYS A 504 21.29 -12.11 -7.43
N GLU A 505 21.60 -12.89 -8.46
CA GLU A 505 22.16 -12.38 -9.72
C GLU A 505 21.06 -11.91 -10.69
N LYS A 506 19.78 -12.08 -10.33
CA LYS A 506 18.62 -11.83 -11.22
C LYS A 506 17.75 -10.66 -10.76
N VAL A 507 17.75 -10.36 -9.46
CA VAL A 507 16.88 -9.38 -8.83
C VAL A 507 17.74 -8.28 -8.21
N PRO A 508 17.64 -7.02 -8.67
CA PRO A 508 18.35 -5.91 -8.07
C PRO A 508 17.88 -5.64 -6.62
N HIS A 509 18.81 -5.41 -5.70
CA HIS A 509 18.54 -5.27 -4.26
C HIS A 509 19.51 -4.30 -3.58
N PHE A 510 19.89 -3.22 -4.27
CA PHE A 510 20.79 -2.20 -3.74
C PHE A 510 20.24 -1.56 -2.47
N GLY A 511 21.10 -1.38 -1.47
CA GLY A 511 20.74 -0.80 -0.17
C GLY A 511 19.97 -1.73 0.76
N GLN A 512 19.63 -2.94 0.32
CA GLN A 512 18.98 -3.92 1.18
C GLN A 512 19.99 -4.67 2.07
N PRO A 513 19.61 -5.04 3.30
CA PRO A 513 20.36 -6.01 4.11
C PRO A 513 20.45 -7.36 3.40
N ASP A 514 21.59 -8.05 3.50
CA ASP A 514 21.75 -9.39 2.91
C ASP A 514 20.83 -10.42 3.58
N LYS A 515 20.82 -10.45 4.93
CA LYS A 515 20.14 -11.46 5.73
C LYS A 515 18.93 -10.87 6.46
N TRP A 516 17.75 -11.44 6.23
CA TRP A 516 16.48 -10.91 6.72
C TRP A 516 16.00 -11.67 7.97
N THR A 517 16.39 -11.17 9.14
CA THR A 517 16.07 -11.77 10.46
C THR A 517 15.54 -10.76 11.46
N PHE A 518 14.85 -9.73 10.97
CA PHE A 518 14.39 -8.62 11.80
C PHE A 518 13.34 -9.07 12.83
N ALA A 519 13.41 -8.44 14.00
CA ALA A 519 12.43 -8.61 15.07
C ALA A 519 11.24 -7.66 14.88
N PRO A 520 10.08 -7.95 15.51
CA PRO A 520 8.98 -6.99 15.55
C PRO A 520 9.39 -5.67 16.18
N ILE A 521 8.97 -4.55 15.57
CA ILE A 521 9.20 -3.20 16.06
C ILE A 521 7.90 -2.39 16.08
N THR A 522 7.67 -1.65 17.16
CA THR A 522 6.63 -0.63 17.26
C THR A 522 7.30 0.73 17.37
N TYR A 523 7.30 1.50 16.27
CA TYR A 523 7.95 2.80 16.26
C TYR A 523 7.12 3.84 16.99
N LYS A 524 7.76 4.62 17.87
CA LYS A 524 7.14 5.73 18.58
C LYS A 524 7.37 7.02 17.81
N TRP A 525 6.32 7.50 17.14
CA TRP A 525 6.32 8.82 16.50
C TRP A 525 6.68 9.92 17.48
N LYS A 526 7.34 10.97 17.00
CA LYS A 526 7.63 12.13 17.84
C LYS A 526 6.33 12.82 18.24
N LYS A 527 6.34 13.37 19.46
CA LYS A 527 5.28 14.28 19.87
C LYS A 527 5.38 15.54 19.01
N PRO A 528 4.25 16.14 18.60
CA PRO A 528 4.28 17.44 17.95
C PRO A 528 5.08 18.41 18.81
N HIS A 529 5.92 19.24 18.21
CA HIS A 529 6.55 20.33 18.94
C HIS A 529 5.43 21.21 19.51
N LYS A 530 5.21 21.14 20.84
CA LYS A 530 4.40 22.15 21.52
C LYS A 530 5.11 23.47 21.29
N LYS A 531 4.46 24.41 20.59
CA LYS A 531 4.93 25.79 20.57
C LYS A 531 5.09 26.22 22.04
N HIS A 532 6.27 26.69 22.40
CA HIS A 532 6.37 27.64 23.49
C HIS A 532 5.53 28.83 23.03
N GLU A 533 4.36 29.00 23.65
CA GLU A 533 3.54 30.21 23.52
C GLU A 533 4.30 31.43 24.04
#